data_AF-A0A2M8Z6D2-F1
#
_entry.id   AF-A0A2M8Z6D2-F1
#
_cell.length_a   1.000
_cell.length_b   1.000
_cell.length_c   1.000
_cell.angle_alpha   90.00
_cell.angle_beta   90.00
_cell.angle_gamma   90.00
#
_symmetry.space_group_name_H-M   'P 1'
#
loop_
_entity.id
_entity.type
_entity.pdbx_description
1 polymer ?
#
loop_
_entity_poly.entity_id
_entity_poly.type
_entity_poly.pdbx_seq_one_letter_code
_entity_poly.pdbx_strand_id
1 'polypeptide(L)'
;MLKKKISLLCFAVAFAVLLTAGCGRKQAADLGGAPSEAANSETAAVRMEKSGTNQGDEKTVPEEDMGQSGPGIEAVESEESTGAGKKVEAFAEKIQEAVGDRDLEAFADLLFYPCVFVTADEETITLNNREDLFKQNPDMVFGDDLMVAVANVDTVSLNMTDKGVTMGEGTSKITFQKRSDGSFGIIEIRE
;
A
#
# COMPACT_ATOMS: atom_id res chain seq x y z
N MET A 1 -5.68 5.45 38.80
CA MET A 1 -6.61 6.51 38.34
C MET A 1 -6.81 6.35 36.85
N LEU A 2 -8.00 5.92 36.45
CA LEU A 2 -8.37 5.54 35.09
C LEU A 2 -9.00 6.75 34.40
N LYS A 3 -8.48 7.17 33.24
CA LYS A 3 -9.16 8.12 32.34
C LYS A 3 -9.28 7.50 30.95
N LYS A 4 -10.28 6.62 30.82
CA LYS A 4 -10.84 6.15 29.55
C LYS A 4 -11.40 7.37 28.79
N LYS A 5 -10.93 7.62 27.57
CA LYS A 5 -11.65 8.46 26.60
C LYS A 5 -12.33 7.53 25.62
N ILE A 6 -13.59 7.22 25.89
CA ILE A 6 -14.50 6.53 24.99
C ILE A 6 -14.97 7.57 23.97
N SER A 7 -14.46 7.49 22.74
CA SER A 7 -15.01 8.25 21.62
C SER A 7 -16.01 7.34 20.91
N LEU A 8 -17.28 7.58 21.21
CA LEU A 8 -18.43 6.92 20.61
C LEU A 8 -18.69 7.58 19.25
N LEU A 9 -18.19 7.00 18.15
CA LEU A 9 -18.52 7.44 16.80
C LEU A 9 -19.65 6.55 16.25
N CYS A 10 -20.87 7.08 16.28
CA CYS A 10 -22.05 6.45 15.71
C CYS A 10 -21.98 6.48 14.17
N PHE A 11 -21.60 5.38 13.53
CA PHE A 11 -21.85 5.19 12.10
C PHE A 11 -23.31 4.81 11.90
N ALA A 12 -24.12 5.78 11.46
CA ALA A 12 -25.49 5.56 11.04
C ALA A 12 -25.51 4.73 9.76
N VAL A 13 -26.00 3.50 9.87
CA VAL A 13 -26.25 2.57 8.77
C VAL A 13 -27.42 3.10 7.94
N ALA A 14 -27.18 3.40 6.66
CA ALA A 14 -28.22 3.63 5.68
C ALA A 14 -28.29 2.43 4.72
N PHE A 15 -29.12 1.44 5.07
CA PHE A 15 -29.55 0.40 4.14
C PHE A 15 -30.52 1.01 3.13
N ALA A 16 -30.09 1.19 1.88
CA ALA A 16 -30.99 1.43 0.76
C ALA A 16 -31.22 0.11 0.02
N VAL A 17 -32.27 -0.62 0.40
CA VAL A 17 -32.80 -1.76 -0.35
C VAL A 17 -33.60 -1.21 -1.53
N LEU A 18 -33.12 -1.40 -2.75
CA LEU A 18 -33.96 -1.33 -3.95
C LEU A 18 -34.12 -2.72 -4.55
N LEU A 19 -35.22 -3.38 -4.18
CA LEU A 19 -35.77 -4.49 -4.92
C LEU A 19 -36.77 -3.93 -5.93
N THR A 20 -36.41 -3.93 -7.21
CA THR A 20 -37.40 -3.91 -8.30
C THR A 20 -37.29 -5.20 -9.08
N ALA A 21 -38.27 -6.06 -8.86
CA ALA A 21 -38.57 -7.21 -9.69
C ALA A 21 -38.93 -6.74 -11.11
N GLY A 22 -38.27 -7.34 -12.11
CA GLY A 22 -38.61 -7.19 -13.51
C GLY A 22 -38.53 -8.54 -14.22
N CYS A 23 -39.65 -9.25 -14.30
CA CYS A 23 -39.82 -10.43 -15.13
C CYS A 23 -39.81 -10.03 -16.61
N GLY A 24 -39.06 -10.74 -17.46
CA GLY A 24 -39.07 -10.52 -18.91
C GLY A 24 -38.31 -11.57 -19.69
N ARG A 25 -38.82 -12.82 -19.73
CA ARG A 25 -38.43 -13.81 -20.75
C ARG A 25 -38.92 -13.34 -22.12
N LYS A 26 -38.03 -13.17 -23.08
CA LYS A 26 -38.34 -13.46 -24.50
C LYS A 26 -37.08 -13.86 -25.25
N GLN A 27 -37.05 -15.13 -25.65
CA GLN A 27 -36.16 -15.65 -26.70
C GLN A 27 -36.49 -14.95 -28.02
N ALA A 28 -35.47 -14.57 -28.78
CA ALA A 28 -35.41 -14.74 -30.22
C ALA A 28 -33.95 -14.57 -30.67
N ALA A 29 -33.44 -15.61 -31.33
CA ALA A 29 -32.25 -15.55 -32.15
C ALA A 29 -32.43 -14.54 -33.28
N ASP A 30 -31.36 -13.85 -33.67
CA ASP A 30 -31.14 -13.55 -35.08
C ASP A 30 -29.66 -13.49 -35.39
N LEU A 31 -29.33 -14.04 -36.56
CA LEU A 31 -28.02 -14.32 -37.09
C LEU A 31 -27.50 -13.13 -37.89
N GLY A 32 -26.20 -12.86 -37.76
CA GLY A 32 -25.37 -12.49 -38.89
C GLY A 32 -25.11 -11.01 -39.13
N GLY A 33 -23.85 -10.70 -39.42
CA GLY A 33 -23.45 -9.47 -40.09
C GLY A 33 -22.29 -8.73 -39.43
N ALA A 34 -21.06 -9.22 -39.62
CA ALA A 34 -19.90 -8.34 -39.79
C ALA A 34 -19.71 -8.10 -41.32
N PRO A 35 -18.81 -7.21 -41.80
CA PRO A 35 -17.97 -6.22 -41.11
C PRO A 35 -18.03 -4.82 -41.79
N SER A 36 -17.37 -3.79 -41.24
CA SER A 36 -16.55 -2.84 -42.01
C SER A 36 -15.84 -1.81 -41.12
N GLU A 37 -14.59 -1.56 -41.52
CA GLU A 37 -13.60 -0.64 -40.98
C GLU A 37 -13.91 0.85 -41.26
N ALA A 38 -13.37 1.74 -40.41
CA ALA A 38 -12.71 3.01 -40.76
C ALA A 38 -12.37 3.74 -39.44
N ALA A 39 -11.12 3.85 -39.00
CA ALA A 39 -10.06 4.75 -39.48
C ALA A 39 -10.24 6.22 -39.05
N ASN A 40 -9.43 6.60 -38.05
CA ASN A 40 -8.63 7.84 -37.87
C ASN A 40 -9.31 9.23 -37.89
N SER A 41 -9.14 9.99 -36.81
CA SER A 41 -8.52 11.33 -36.91
C SER A 41 -8.06 11.87 -35.55
N GLU A 42 -6.76 12.15 -35.49
CA GLU A 42 -6.08 13.08 -34.59
C GLU A 42 -6.73 14.48 -34.60
N THR A 43 -6.64 15.22 -33.49
CA THR A 43 -6.52 16.69 -33.57
C THR A 43 -5.69 17.24 -32.41
N ALA A 44 -4.43 17.55 -32.77
CA ALA A 44 -3.65 18.75 -32.48
C ALA A 44 -3.78 19.48 -31.12
N ALA A 45 -2.60 19.50 -30.48
CA ALA A 45 -2.00 20.56 -29.67
C ALA A 45 -2.52 22.00 -29.85
N VAL A 46 -2.61 22.72 -28.72
CA VAL A 46 -2.41 24.17 -28.68
C VAL A 46 -1.35 24.50 -27.63
N ARG A 47 -0.37 25.26 -28.09
CA ARG A 47 0.83 25.78 -27.47
C ARG A 47 0.57 27.21 -26.98
N MET A 48 1.47 27.73 -26.13
CA MET A 48 1.81 29.17 -25.93
C MET A 48 0.89 29.96 -24.96
N GLU A 49 1.34 30.86 -24.07
CA GLU A 49 2.61 31.52 -23.71
C GLU A 49 2.42 32.09 -22.28
N LYS A 50 3.42 32.03 -21.38
CA LYS A 50 4.32 33.14 -20.97
C LYS A 50 3.66 34.44 -20.49
N SER A 51 3.80 34.70 -19.19
CA SER A 51 3.92 36.02 -18.54
C SER A 51 4.72 35.77 -17.24
N GLY A 52 5.81 36.43 -16.87
CA GLY A 52 6.34 37.73 -17.23
C GLY A 52 6.24 38.68 -16.02
N THR A 53 7.39 38.90 -15.34
CA THR A 53 7.77 40.18 -14.66
C THR A 53 7.24 40.37 -13.21
N ASN A 54 7.97 40.75 -12.12
CA ASN A 54 9.22 41.50 -11.85
C ASN A 54 9.78 41.07 -10.44
N GLN A 55 11.09 40.87 -10.21
CA GLN A 55 12.19 41.78 -9.80
C GLN A 55 12.18 42.35 -8.34
N GLY A 56 13.35 42.27 -7.69
CA GLY A 56 13.78 43.03 -6.49
C GLY A 56 14.43 42.14 -5.41
N ASP A 57 15.74 41.79 -5.43
CA ASP A 57 16.92 42.55 -4.92
C ASP A 57 16.77 43.02 -3.45
N GLU A 58 17.69 42.93 -2.49
CA GLU A 58 19.09 42.47 -2.36
C GLU A 58 19.38 42.45 -0.83
N LYS A 59 20.35 41.62 -0.39
CA LYS A 59 21.33 41.86 0.72
C LYS A 59 20.80 42.03 2.16
N THR A 60 21.35 41.40 3.19
CA THR A 60 22.75 41.54 3.65
C THR A 60 23.01 40.54 4.80
N VAL A 61 24.09 39.76 4.69
CA VAL A 61 24.83 38.99 5.74
C VAL A 61 25.72 39.97 6.56
N PRO A 62 26.51 39.61 7.61
CA PRO A 62 26.77 38.31 8.27
C PRO A 62 26.88 38.34 9.83
N GLU A 63 27.04 37.13 10.41
CA GLU A 63 27.88 36.67 11.57
C GLU A 63 27.76 37.40 12.94
N GLU A 64 28.06 36.88 14.13
CA GLU A 64 28.96 35.86 14.72
C GLU A 64 28.24 35.37 16.03
N ASP A 65 28.42 34.19 16.65
CA ASP A 65 29.53 33.86 17.56
C ASP A 65 29.11 32.70 18.50
N MET A 66 30.12 32.01 19.04
CA MET A 66 30.20 31.14 20.21
C MET A 66 29.77 29.67 20.09
N GLY A 67 30.80 28.85 19.84
CA GLY A 67 30.74 27.42 20.02
C GLY A 67 30.69 26.97 21.48
N GLN A 68 30.28 25.71 21.64
CA GLN A 68 30.63 24.90 22.79
C GLN A 68 30.80 23.45 22.30
N SER A 69 32.05 22.98 22.32
CA SER A 69 32.37 21.57 22.33
C SER A 69 31.76 20.93 23.58
N GLY A 70 30.90 19.94 23.39
CA GLY A 70 30.52 18.93 24.38
C GLY A 70 30.76 17.56 23.77
N PRO A 71 31.39 16.61 24.49
CA PRO A 71 31.85 15.36 23.90
C PRO A 71 30.72 14.34 23.79
N GLY A 72 30.69 13.64 22.66
CA GLY A 72 30.22 12.25 22.58
C GLY A 72 28.72 12.03 22.49
N ILE A 73 28.17 12.20 21.29
CA ILE A 73 27.25 11.23 20.68
C ILE A 73 27.42 11.27 19.17
N GLU A 74 28.58 10.82 18.69
CA GLU A 74 28.66 10.38 17.30
C GLU A 74 28.08 8.96 17.26
N ALA A 75 26.76 8.86 17.46
CA ALA A 75 26.02 7.84 16.76
C ALA A 75 26.17 8.22 15.30
N VAL A 76 27.20 7.66 14.66
CA VAL A 76 27.33 7.58 13.22
C VAL A 76 26.14 6.75 12.73
N GLU A 77 24.96 7.36 12.74
CA GLU A 77 23.87 6.95 11.89
C GLU A 77 24.34 7.26 10.48
N SER A 78 25.03 6.27 9.89
CA SER A 78 25.32 6.24 8.47
C SER A 78 24.06 6.69 7.75
N GLU A 79 24.12 7.76 6.97
CA GLU A 79 22.93 8.33 6.32
C GLU A 79 22.27 7.34 5.35
N GLU A 80 22.98 6.26 5.02
CA GLU A 80 22.47 5.08 4.32
C GLU A 80 21.53 4.21 5.19
N SER A 81 21.83 4.04 6.48
CA SER A 81 21.01 3.29 7.43
C SER A 81 19.71 4.02 7.76
N THR A 82 19.75 5.35 7.91
CA THR A 82 18.52 6.15 8.14
C THR A 82 17.64 6.17 6.89
N GLY A 83 18.23 6.24 5.69
CA GLY A 83 17.50 6.11 4.43
C GLY A 83 16.89 4.73 4.20
N ALA A 84 17.59 3.66 4.58
CA ALA A 84 17.07 2.30 4.51
C ALA A 84 15.90 2.08 5.48
N GLY A 85 16.02 2.55 6.72
CA GLY A 85 14.96 2.48 7.73
C GLY A 85 13.67 3.18 7.27
N LYS A 86 13.78 4.41 6.74
CA LYS A 86 12.63 5.15 6.20
C LYS A 86 11.92 4.45 5.05
N LYS A 87 12.65 3.71 4.20
CA LYS A 87 12.04 2.93 3.10
C LYS A 87 11.34 1.68 3.61
N VAL A 88 11.88 1.04 4.65
CA VAL A 88 11.24 -0.09 5.33
C VAL A 88 9.94 0.36 5.98
N GLU A 89 9.98 1.45 6.76
CA GLU A 89 8.82 2.08 7.39
C GLU A 89 7.73 2.41 6.35
N ALA A 90 8.07 3.17 5.30
CA ALA A 90 7.11 3.56 4.26
C ALA A 90 6.53 2.37 3.48
N PHE A 91 7.28 1.27 3.33
CA PHE A 91 6.74 0.06 2.71
C PHE A 91 5.79 -0.68 3.66
N ALA A 92 6.15 -0.77 4.94
CA ALA A 92 5.31 -1.36 5.97
C ALA A 92 3.97 -0.61 6.13
N GLU A 93 3.98 0.73 6.05
CA GLU A 93 2.76 1.54 6.08
C GLU A 93 1.82 1.22 4.90
N LYS A 94 2.35 1.00 3.69
CA LYS A 94 1.53 0.57 2.54
C LYS A 94 0.90 -0.80 2.76
N ILE A 95 1.62 -1.71 3.43
CA ILE A 95 1.07 -3.01 3.82
C ILE A 95 -0.07 -2.81 4.81
N GLN A 96 0.12 -1.98 5.84
CA GLN A 96 -0.93 -1.68 6.84
C GLN A 96 -2.18 -1.07 6.19
N GLU A 97 -2.01 -0.13 5.27
CA GLU A 97 -3.10 0.48 4.52
C GLU A 97 -3.87 -0.56 3.71
N ALA A 98 -3.18 -1.34 2.87
CA ALA A 98 -3.82 -2.35 2.03
C ALA A 98 -4.52 -3.45 2.86
N VAL A 99 -3.93 -3.90 3.96
CA VAL A 99 -4.53 -4.89 4.87
C VAL A 99 -5.72 -4.29 5.63
N GLY A 100 -5.58 -3.06 6.11
CA GLY A 100 -6.63 -2.35 6.87
C GLY A 100 -7.87 -2.07 6.02
N ASP A 101 -7.68 -1.71 4.76
CA ASP A 101 -8.76 -1.45 3.80
C ASP A 101 -9.25 -2.73 3.10
N ARG A 102 -8.60 -3.87 3.34
CA ARG A 102 -8.82 -5.14 2.63
C ARG A 102 -8.74 -4.99 1.11
N ASP A 103 -7.84 -4.13 0.65
CA ASP A 103 -7.67 -3.80 -0.76
C ASP A 103 -6.77 -4.85 -1.43
N LEU A 104 -7.39 -5.87 -2.03
CA LEU A 104 -6.65 -6.90 -2.78
C LEU A 104 -5.87 -6.33 -3.96
N GLU A 105 -6.34 -5.25 -4.60
CA GLU A 105 -5.70 -4.68 -5.78
C GLU A 105 -4.40 -3.97 -5.38
N ALA A 106 -4.45 -3.11 -4.36
CA ALA A 106 -3.26 -2.48 -3.80
C ALA A 106 -2.33 -3.54 -3.18
N PHE A 107 -2.87 -4.53 -2.47
CA PHE A 107 -2.06 -5.56 -1.84
C PHE A 107 -1.29 -6.39 -2.88
N ALA A 108 -1.92 -6.75 -4.01
CA ALA A 108 -1.26 -7.48 -5.08
C ALA A 108 -0.01 -6.76 -5.62
N ASP A 109 -0.04 -5.43 -5.66
CA ASP A 109 1.08 -4.62 -6.16
C ASP A 109 2.26 -4.58 -5.16
N LEU A 110 2.03 -4.99 -3.91
CA LEU A 110 3.04 -5.12 -2.87
C LEU A 110 3.71 -6.50 -2.84
N LEU A 111 3.23 -7.49 -3.61
CA LEU A 111 3.77 -8.84 -3.61
C LEU A 111 4.97 -9.00 -4.55
N PHE A 112 5.97 -9.76 -4.08
CA PHE A 112 6.93 -10.42 -4.94
C PHE A 112 6.44 -11.82 -5.27
N TYR A 113 6.13 -12.03 -6.55
CA TYR A 113 5.76 -13.33 -7.05
C TYR A 113 7.00 -14.18 -7.39
N PRO A 114 6.98 -15.50 -7.11
CA PRO A 114 5.93 -16.20 -6.34
C PRO A 114 5.93 -15.80 -4.85
N CYS A 115 4.74 -15.69 -4.27
CA CYS A 115 4.52 -15.39 -2.86
C CYS A 115 3.87 -16.60 -2.18
N VAL A 116 4.32 -16.94 -0.98
CA VAL A 116 3.70 -17.98 -0.16
C VAL A 116 2.51 -17.39 0.59
N PHE A 117 1.38 -18.07 0.57
CA PHE A 117 0.22 -17.73 1.37
C PHE A 117 -0.17 -18.95 2.22
N VAL A 118 -0.15 -18.79 3.55
CA VAL A 118 -0.63 -19.80 4.48
C VAL A 118 -1.96 -19.31 5.06
N THR A 119 -3.00 -20.12 4.91
CA THR A 119 -4.34 -19.82 5.43
C THR A 119 -4.46 -20.15 6.91
N ALA A 120 -5.52 -19.67 7.56
CA ALA A 120 -5.84 -19.99 8.96
C ALA A 120 -5.99 -21.50 9.24
N ASP A 121 -6.33 -22.29 8.22
CA ASP A 121 -6.42 -23.76 8.29
C ASP A 121 -5.06 -24.45 8.05
N GLU A 122 -3.96 -23.69 8.03
CA GLU A 122 -2.58 -24.13 7.76
C GLU A 122 -2.37 -24.72 6.35
N GLU A 123 -3.28 -24.46 5.41
CA GLU A 123 -3.07 -24.77 4.00
C GLU A 123 -2.06 -23.78 3.38
N THR A 124 -1.03 -24.31 2.72
CA THR A 124 -0.03 -23.50 2.01
C THR A 124 -0.34 -23.42 0.52
N ILE A 125 -0.52 -22.20 0.02
CA ILE A 125 -0.81 -21.85 -1.37
C ILE A 125 0.37 -21.04 -1.92
N THR A 126 0.86 -21.39 -3.11
CA THR A 126 1.84 -20.57 -3.82
C THR A 126 1.13 -19.68 -4.83
N LEU A 127 1.16 -18.38 -4.60
CA LEU A 127 0.65 -17.37 -5.53
C LEU A 127 1.73 -17.09 -6.57
N ASN A 128 1.54 -17.47 -7.83
CA ASN A 128 2.57 -17.29 -8.86
C ASN A 128 2.45 -15.95 -9.59
N ASN A 129 1.31 -15.29 -9.47
CA ASN A 129 0.98 -14.03 -10.14
C ASN A 129 -0.20 -13.34 -9.44
N ARG A 130 -0.53 -12.13 -9.90
CA ARG A 130 -1.64 -11.31 -9.43
C ARG A 130 -3.00 -12.01 -9.53
N GLU A 131 -3.25 -12.76 -10.60
CA GLU A 131 -4.51 -13.48 -10.80
C GLU A 131 -4.71 -14.60 -9.78
N ASP A 132 -3.65 -15.25 -9.31
CA ASP A 132 -3.73 -16.29 -8.28
C ASP A 132 -4.19 -15.72 -6.92
N LEU A 133 -3.81 -14.48 -6.60
CA LEU A 133 -4.30 -13.77 -5.41
C LEU A 133 -5.79 -13.42 -5.56
N PHE A 134 -6.22 -12.94 -6.74
CA PHE A 134 -7.62 -12.59 -6.97
C PHE A 134 -8.58 -13.77 -7.05
N LYS A 135 -8.08 -15.01 -7.16
CA LYS A 135 -8.89 -16.23 -6.98
C LYS A 135 -9.19 -16.52 -5.52
N GLN A 136 -8.43 -15.95 -4.59
CA GLN A 136 -8.65 -16.13 -3.15
C GLN A 136 -9.83 -15.26 -2.68
N ASN A 137 -10.51 -15.73 -1.64
CA ASN A 137 -11.51 -14.91 -0.96
C ASN A 137 -10.80 -13.79 -0.18
N PRO A 138 -11.14 -12.50 -0.36
CA PRO A 138 -10.58 -11.41 0.44
C PRO A 138 -10.66 -11.65 1.95
N ASP A 139 -11.77 -12.22 2.45
CA ASP A 139 -11.95 -12.51 3.88
C ASP A 139 -11.01 -13.62 4.39
N MET A 140 -10.46 -14.44 3.49
CA MET A 140 -9.46 -15.45 3.83
C MET A 140 -8.04 -14.89 3.78
N VAL A 141 -7.77 -13.93 2.89
CA VAL A 141 -6.46 -13.27 2.78
C VAL A 141 -6.26 -12.22 3.88
N PHE A 142 -7.33 -11.51 4.24
CA PHE A 142 -7.34 -10.47 5.26
C PHE A 142 -8.26 -10.89 6.41
N GLY A 143 -7.98 -12.06 6.98
CA GLY A 143 -8.72 -12.50 8.15
C GLY A 143 -8.45 -11.58 9.35
N ASP A 144 -9.32 -11.71 10.35
CA ASP A 144 -9.33 -10.79 11.49
C ASP A 144 -8.00 -10.83 12.27
N ASP A 145 -7.36 -12.00 12.35
CA ASP A 145 -6.11 -12.18 13.09
C ASP A 145 -4.95 -11.50 12.38
N LEU A 146 -4.83 -11.63 11.04
CA LEU A 146 -3.82 -10.89 10.27
C LEU A 146 -4.04 -9.38 10.33
N MET A 147 -5.29 -8.92 10.20
CA MET A 147 -5.61 -7.50 10.29
C MET A 147 -5.16 -6.92 11.64
N VAL A 148 -5.47 -7.62 12.74
CA VAL A 148 -5.05 -7.20 14.08
C VAL A 148 -3.54 -7.26 14.25
N ALA A 149 -2.90 -8.32 13.76
CA ALA A 149 -1.45 -8.49 13.87
C ALA A 149 -0.71 -7.37 13.15
N VAL A 150 -1.13 -7.01 11.94
CA VAL A 150 -0.48 -5.99 11.10
C VAL A 150 -0.80 -4.57 11.55
N ALA A 151 -2.03 -4.27 11.95
CA ALA A 151 -2.45 -2.91 12.33
C ALA A 151 -1.71 -2.35 13.55
N ASN A 152 -1.24 -3.21 14.46
CA ASN A 152 -0.58 -2.80 15.70
C ASN A 152 0.95 -2.70 15.58
N VAL A 153 1.52 -2.98 14.41
CA VAL A 153 2.98 -2.91 14.19
C VAL A 153 3.46 -1.46 14.26
N ASP A 154 4.45 -1.20 15.10
CA ASP A 154 5.22 0.05 15.11
C ASP A 154 6.22 0.04 13.96
N THR A 155 5.85 0.66 12.83
CA THR A 155 6.61 0.66 11.58
C THR A 155 7.97 1.34 11.71
N VAL A 156 8.12 2.30 12.63
CA VAL A 156 9.38 3.03 12.88
C VAL A 156 10.43 2.13 13.51
N SER A 157 9.98 1.13 14.28
CA SER A 157 10.85 0.17 14.97
C SER A 157 11.32 -0.99 14.08
N LEU A 158 10.77 -1.11 12.87
CA LEU A 158 11.08 -2.22 11.97
C LEU A 158 12.50 -2.11 11.42
N ASN A 159 13.21 -3.24 11.46
CA ASN A 159 14.58 -3.33 11.00
C ASN A 159 14.73 -4.46 9.99
N MET A 160 15.43 -4.19 8.89
CA MET A 160 15.71 -5.16 7.85
C MET A 160 16.72 -6.21 8.34
N THR A 161 16.40 -7.48 8.15
CA THR A 161 17.31 -8.60 8.42
C THR A 161 17.65 -9.38 7.14
N ASP A 162 18.57 -10.33 7.23
CA ASP A 162 18.89 -11.25 6.12
C ASP A 162 17.68 -12.07 5.64
N LYS A 163 16.66 -12.23 6.49
CA LYS A 163 15.41 -12.93 6.16
C LYS A 163 14.29 -11.99 5.73
N GLY A 164 14.53 -10.68 5.71
CA GLY A 164 13.52 -9.65 5.51
C GLY A 164 13.02 -9.04 6.81
N VAL A 165 11.85 -8.43 6.72
CA VAL A 165 11.09 -7.84 7.82
C VAL A 165 9.81 -8.62 7.98
N THR A 166 9.49 -8.99 9.22
CA THR A 166 8.22 -9.63 9.57
C THR A 166 7.36 -8.61 10.31
N MET A 167 6.14 -8.43 9.82
CA MET A 167 5.09 -7.60 10.41
C MET A 167 4.04 -8.49 11.07
N GLY A 168 3.69 -8.17 12.31
CA GLY A 168 2.74 -8.92 13.12
C GLY A 168 3.41 -9.81 14.16
N GLU A 169 2.62 -10.23 15.14
CA GLU A 169 3.03 -11.09 16.25
C GLU A 169 2.16 -12.35 16.29
N GLY A 170 2.64 -13.42 16.92
CA GLY A 170 1.88 -14.67 17.03
C GLY A 170 1.90 -15.49 15.74
N THR A 171 0.76 -16.08 15.38
CA THR A 171 0.63 -16.94 14.19
C THR A 171 0.54 -16.11 12.92
N SER A 172 -0.40 -15.17 12.85
CA SER A 172 -0.64 -14.34 11.68
C SER A 172 0.46 -13.28 11.51
N LYS A 173 1.03 -13.19 10.31
CA LYS A 173 2.13 -12.27 9.99
C LYS A 173 2.34 -12.12 8.49
N ILE A 174 2.98 -11.02 8.11
CA ILE A 174 3.46 -10.77 6.74
C ILE A 174 4.98 -10.67 6.79
N THR A 175 5.67 -11.31 5.85
CA THR A 175 7.12 -11.13 5.67
C THR A 175 7.41 -10.52 4.30
N PHE A 176 8.19 -9.45 4.29
CA PHE A 176 8.64 -8.78 3.07
C PHE A 176 10.16 -8.65 3.03
N GLN A 177 10.70 -8.53 1.82
CA GLN A 177 12.14 -8.44 1.57
C GLN A 177 12.47 -7.35 0.56
N LYS A 178 13.75 -6.99 0.51
CA LYS A 178 14.34 -6.05 -0.44
C LYS A 178 15.13 -6.87 -1.45
N ARG A 179 14.88 -6.65 -2.73
CA ARG A 179 15.66 -7.27 -3.81
C ARG A 179 16.92 -6.44 -4.12
N SER A 180 17.83 -7.00 -4.90
CA SER A 180 19.08 -6.35 -5.33
C SER A 180 18.88 -5.04 -6.09
N ASP A 181 17.73 -4.86 -6.76
CA ASP A 181 17.33 -3.61 -7.43
C ASP A 181 16.83 -2.52 -6.45
N GLY A 182 16.72 -2.85 -5.16
CA GLY A 182 16.27 -1.95 -4.12
C GLY A 182 14.76 -1.86 -3.93
N SER A 183 13.97 -2.60 -4.72
CA SER A 183 12.53 -2.73 -4.54
C SER A 183 12.20 -3.60 -3.31
N PHE A 184 11.06 -3.33 -2.69
CA PHE A 184 10.52 -4.12 -1.58
C PHE A 184 9.29 -4.90 -2.05
N GLY A 185 9.08 -6.07 -1.50
CA GLY A 185 7.91 -6.90 -1.81
C GLY A 185 7.65 -7.98 -0.77
N ILE A 186 6.36 -8.27 -0.54
CA ILE A 186 5.87 -9.35 0.31
C ILE A 186 6.22 -10.70 -0.33
N ILE A 187 6.76 -11.61 0.47
CA ILE A 187 7.13 -12.97 0.03
C ILE A 187 6.38 -14.07 0.77
N GLU A 188 5.84 -13.76 1.95
CA GLU A 188 5.00 -14.67 2.74
C GLU A 188 3.87 -13.88 3.40
N ILE A 189 2.66 -14.41 3.26
CA ILE A 189 1.46 -14.00 3.99
C ILE A 189 1.06 -15.22 4.81
N ARG A 190 0.84 -15.04 6.11
CA ARG A 190 0.33 -16.08 6.99
C ARG A 190 -0.86 -15.50 7.74
N GLU A 191 -2.04 -16.02 7.45
CA GLU A 191 -3.22 -15.87 8.30
C GLU A 191 -3.14 -16.85 9.46
#